data_AF-A0A1G9UAU6-F1
#
_entry.id   AF-A0A1G9UAU6-F1
#
_cell.length_a   1.000
_cell.length_b   1.000
_cell.length_c   1.000
_cell.angle_alpha   90.00
_cell.angle_beta   90.00
_cell.angle_gamma   90.00
#
_symmetry.space_group_name_H-M   'P 1'
#
loop_
_entity.id
_entity.type
_entity.pdbx_description
1 polymer ?
#
loop_
_entity_poly.entity_id
_entity_poly.type
_entity_poly.pdbx_seq_one_letter_code
_entity_poly.pdbx_strand_id
1 'polypeptide(L)'
;MARRTRLPPPEALDRKTLEQAARLLLGDEWKRPLARLLGPYHPSGPMETIDPRLPFRWTMEPPEDSTAKFNGRPIPDWVWPVLREMLHQRALDLASQSREAQRLYGDIGVLLHEAERKR
;
A
#
# COMPACT_ATOMS: atom_id res chain seq x y z
N MET A 1 28.21 2.93 -10.20
CA MET A 1 27.22 2.50 -11.21
C MET A 1 25.82 2.57 -10.60
N ALA A 2 25.10 3.68 -10.83
CA ALA A 2 23.75 3.84 -10.32
C ALA A 2 22.81 2.93 -11.13
N ARG A 3 22.09 2.04 -10.44
CA ARG A 3 20.97 1.30 -11.06
C ARG A 3 19.93 2.35 -11.45
N ARG A 4 19.90 2.74 -12.73
CA ARG A 4 18.75 3.40 -13.34
C ARG A 4 17.59 2.44 -13.18
N THR A 5 16.77 2.64 -12.16
CA THR A 5 15.41 2.11 -12.10
C THR A 5 14.74 2.60 -13.38
N ARG A 6 14.60 1.71 -14.38
CA ARG A 6 13.72 1.99 -15.52
C ARG A 6 12.36 2.22 -14.91
N LEU A 7 11.91 3.46 -14.89
CA LEU A 7 10.49 3.75 -14.70
C LEU A 7 9.77 2.95 -15.78
N PRO A 8 8.83 2.06 -15.42
CA PRO A 8 8.02 1.38 -16.41
C PRO A 8 7.29 2.44 -17.27
N PRO A 9 7.02 2.14 -18.55
CA PRO A 9 6.28 3.05 -19.41
C PRO A 9 4.93 3.47 -18.77
N PRO A 10 4.36 4.62 -19.13
CA PRO A 10 3.10 5.15 -18.57
C PRO A 10 1.84 4.30 -18.87
N GLU A 11 2.00 3.11 -19.45
CA GLU A 11 1.00 2.06 -19.58
C GLU A 11 1.30 0.98 -18.52
N ALA A 12 0.48 0.65 -17.55
CA ALA A 12 -0.79 1.19 -17.12
C ALA A 12 -0.80 1.01 -15.60
N LEU A 13 -1.50 1.86 -14.85
CA LEU A 13 -1.82 1.54 -13.47
C LEU A 13 -2.59 0.22 -13.47
N ASP A 14 -1.90 -0.85 -13.12
CA ASP A 14 -2.31 -2.23 -13.36
C ASP A 14 -2.56 -2.96 -12.04
N ARG A 15 -2.99 -4.22 -12.15
CA ARG A 15 -3.35 -5.04 -11.00
C ARG A 15 -2.18 -5.27 -10.07
N LYS A 16 -0.97 -5.41 -10.63
CA LYS A 16 0.27 -5.61 -9.87
C LYS A 16 0.63 -4.36 -9.07
N THR A 17 0.47 -3.19 -9.68
CA THR A 17 0.67 -1.90 -9.02
C THR A 17 -0.34 -1.71 -7.87
N LEU A 18 -1.61 -2.03 -8.11
CA LEU A 18 -2.65 -2.03 -7.06
C LEU A 18 -2.27 -2.95 -5.90
N GLU A 19 -1.85 -4.18 -6.19
CA GLU A 19 -1.49 -5.16 -5.18
C GLU A 19 -0.29 -4.71 -4.34
N GLN A 20 0.77 -4.19 -4.97
CA GLN A 20 1.93 -3.67 -4.26
C GLN A 20 1.56 -2.47 -3.38
N ALA A 21 0.77 -1.53 -3.90
CA ALA A 21 0.27 -0.39 -3.15
C ALA A 21 -0.55 -0.83 -1.94
N ALA A 22 -1.50 -1.74 -2.14
CA ALA A 22 -2.40 -2.21 -1.09
C ALA A 22 -1.65 -2.99 -0.01
N ARG A 23 -0.67 -3.81 -0.36
CA ARG A 23 0.18 -4.52 0.61
C ARG A 23 1.00 -3.57 1.48
N LEU A 24 1.55 -2.50 0.89
CA LEU A 24 2.29 -1.48 1.65
C LEU A 24 1.40 -0.73 2.65
N LEU A 25 0.12 -0.56 2.33
CA LEU A 25 -0.84 0.13 3.18
C LEU A 25 -1.47 -0.77 4.25
N LEU A 26 -1.79 -2.02 3.90
CA LEU A 26 -2.73 -2.88 4.66
C LEU A 26 -2.17 -4.28 4.99
N GLY A 27 -0.97 -4.63 4.51
CA GLY A 27 -0.38 -5.95 4.68
C GLY A 27 -0.88 -7.00 3.68
N ASP A 28 -0.58 -8.28 3.92
CA ASP A 28 -0.90 -9.35 2.96
C ASP A 28 -2.40 -9.59 2.78
N GLU A 29 -3.19 -9.38 3.83
CA GLU A 29 -4.66 -9.52 3.83
C GLU A 29 -5.39 -8.23 3.40
N TRP A 30 -4.87 -7.56 2.36
CA TRP A 30 -5.31 -6.21 1.98
C TRP A 30 -6.67 -6.12 1.28
N LYS A 31 -7.16 -7.17 0.63
CA LYS A 31 -8.31 -7.08 -0.30
C LYS A 31 -9.60 -6.59 0.37
N ARG A 32 -9.97 -7.15 1.53
CA ARG A 32 -11.17 -6.71 2.25
C ARG A 32 -10.98 -5.34 2.92
N PRO A 33 -9.88 -5.08 3.64
CA PRO A 33 -9.62 -3.76 4.21
C PRO A 33 -9.55 -2.65 3.18
N LEU A 34 -9.07 -2.92 1.96
CA LEU A 34 -9.01 -1.92 0.89
C LEU A 34 -10.38 -1.35 0.54
N ALA A 35 -11.43 -2.16 0.55
CA ALA A 35 -12.78 -1.67 0.28
C ALA A 35 -13.26 -0.65 1.33
N ARG A 36 -12.92 -0.88 2.60
CA ARG A 36 -13.21 0.06 3.69
C ARG A 36 -12.35 1.32 3.57
N LEU A 37 -11.06 1.15 3.28
CA LEU A 37 -10.11 2.26 3.12
C LEU A 37 -10.56 3.24 2.02
N LEU A 38 -11.11 2.73 0.93
CA LEU A 38 -11.55 3.54 -0.22
C LEU A 38 -12.95 4.15 -0.05
N GLY A 39 -13.79 3.61 0.84
CA GLY A 39 -15.18 4.06 1.04
C GLY A 39 -15.33 5.58 1.22
N PRO A 40 -14.56 6.22 2.12
CA PRO A 40 -14.65 7.66 2.37
C PRO A 40 -14.31 8.54 1.15
N TYR A 41 -13.63 8.00 0.14
CA TYR A 41 -13.16 8.72 -1.05
C TYR A 41 -14.01 8.48 -2.30
N HIS A 42 -15.14 7.78 -2.15
CA HIS A 42 -15.98 7.42 -3.28
C HIS A 42 -16.59 8.67 -3.97
N PRO A 43 -16.59 8.75 -5.32
CA PRO A 43 -16.99 9.96 -6.05
C PRO A 43 -18.46 10.34 -5.89
N SER A 44 -19.34 9.39 -5.61
CA SER A 44 -20.77 9.65 -5.34
C SER A 44 -21.04 10.15 -3.91
N GLY A 45 -20.00 10.33 -3.11
CA GLY A 45 -20.08 10.74 -1.71
C GLY A 45 -19.42 9.71 -0.77
N PRO A 46 -18.95 10.18 0.40
CA PRO A 46 -18.26 9.33 1.37
C PRO A 46 -19.20 8.23 1.89
N MET A 47 -18.68 7.01 1.97
CA MET A 47 -19.38 5.86 2.54
C MET A 47 -18.44 5.04 3.42
N GLU A 48 -18.98 4.19 4.29
CA GLU A 48 -18.16 3.37 5.19
C GLU A 48 -17.27 2.36 4.43
N THR A 49 -17.77 1.82 3.32
CA THR A 49 -17.06 0.85 2.49
C THR A 49 -17.64 0.82 1.09
N ILE A 50 -16.79 0.61 0.07
CA ILE A 50 -17.26 0.17 -1.25
C ILE A 50 -17.62 -1.33 -1.21
N ASP A 51 -18.17 -1.90 -2.29
CA ASP A 51 -18.44 -3.35 -2.38
C ASP A 51 -17.16 -4.17 -2.05
N PRO A 52 -17.17 -4.96 -0.95
CA PRO A 52 -16.00 -5.73 -0.50
C PRO A 52 -15.47 -6.74 -1.52
N ARG A 53 -16.24 -7.07 -2.56
CA ARG A 53 -15.84 -7.98 -3.65
C ARG A 53 -15.04 -7.28 -4.74
N LEU A 54 -15.08 -5.94 -4.82
CA LEU A 54 -14.42 -5.19 -5.89
C LEU A 54 -12.90 -5.39 -5.91
N PRO A 55 -12.17 -5.26 -4.79
CA PRO A 55 -10.73 -5.51 -4.78
C PRO A 55 -10.33 -6.89 -5.31
N PHE A 56 -11.13 -7.93 -5.03
CA PHE A 56 -10.92 -9.26 -5.58
C PHE A 56 -11.12 -9.26 -7.10
N ARG A 57 -12.22 -8.68 -7.60
CA ARG A 57 -12.55 -8.60 -9.03
C ARG A 57 -11.56 -7.76 -9.84
N TRP A 58 -10.96 -6.74 -9.23
CA TRP A 58 -9.91 -5.93 -9.84
C TRP A 58 -8.65 -6.76 -10.13
N THR A 59 -8.30 -7.68 -9.22
CA THR A 59 -7.13 -8.56 -9.35
C THR A 59 -7.34 -9.80 -10.20
N MET A 60 -8.57 -10.12 -10.62
CA MET A 60 -8.83 -11.34 -11.40
C MET A 60 -8.24 -11.25 -12.80
N GLU A 61 -7.44 -12.22 -13.21
CA GLU A 61 -6.96 -12.34 -14.58
C GLU A 61 -7.96 -13.09 -15.47
N PRO A 62 -8.15 -12.68 -16.73
CA PRO A 62 -8.90 -13.47 -17.69
C PRO A 62 -8.24 -14.85 -17.80
N PRO A 63 -9.01 -15.95 -17.83
CA PRO A 63 -8.42 -17.26 -18.08
C PRO A 63 -7.82 -17.29 -19.50
N GLU A 64 -6.66 -17.90 -19.68
CA GLU A 64 -5.97 -17.99 -20.97
C GLU A 64 -6.82 -18.73 -22.02
N ASP A 65 -7.52 -19.79 -21.61
CA ASP A 65 -8.36 -20.64 -22.47
C ASP A 65 -9.73 -20.87 -21.83
N SER A 66 -10.68 -19.94 -21.98
CA SER A 66 -12.02 -20.16 -21.41
C SER A 66 -13.19 -19.61 -22.22
N THR A 67 -14.18 -20.49 -22.38
CA THR A 67 -15.55 -20.18 -22.79
C THR A 67 -16.44 -19.73 -21.60
N ALA A 68 -15.90 -19.71 -20.37
CA ALA A 68 -16.63 -19.33 -19.16
C ALA A 68 -16.68 -17.81 -18.98
N LYS A 69 -17.74 -17.36 -18.29
CA LYS A 69 -17.98 -15.93 -18.02
C LYS A 69 -16.94 -15.36 -17.05
N PHE A 70 -16.07 -14.49 -17.54
CA PHE A 70 -15.14 -13.70 -16.74
C PHE A 70 -15.87 -12.58 -15.97
N ASN A 71 -15.70 -12.53 -14.64
CA ASN A 71 -16.35 -11.55 -13.75
C ASN A 71 -15.37 -10.49 -13.20
N GLY A 72 -14.18 -10.36 -13.80
CA GLY A 72 -13.25 -9.30 -13.43
C GLY A 72 -13.82 -7.92 -13.74
N ARG A 73 -13.33 -6.91 -13.02
CA ARG A 73 -13.72 -5.51 -13.20
C ARG A 73 -12.47 -4.67 -13.41
N PRO A 74 -12.51 -3.64 -14.27
CA PRO A 74 -11.43 -2.66 -14.31
C PRO A 74 -11.35 -1.90 -12.98
N ILE A 75 -10.15 -1.43 -12.66
CA ILE A 75 -9.93 -0.56 -11.51
C ILE A 75 -10.42 0.84 -11.90
N PRO A 76 -11.30 1.48 -11.12
CA PRO A 76 -11.76 2.83 -11.43
C PRO A 76 -10.64 3.87 -11.33
N ASP A 77 -10.63 4.86 -12.22
CA ASP A 77 -9.56 5.87 -12.31
C ASP A 77 -9.38 6.69 -11.02
N TRP A 78 -10.46 6.91 -10.26
CA TRP A 78 -10.42 7.65 -8.99
C TRP A 78 -9.64 6.94 -7.88
N VAL A 79 -9.46 5.62 -7.97
CA VAL A 79 -8.72 4.83 -6.95
C VAL A 79 -7.26 5.24 -6.91
N TRP A 80 -6.66 5.55 -8.06
CA TRP A 80 -5.24 5.82 -8.17
C TRP A 80 -4.75 7.09 -7.47
N PRO A 81 -5.36 8.28 -7.65
CA PRO A 81 -4.96 9.46 -6.89
C PRO A 81 -5.14 9.26 -5.38
N VAL A 82 -6.16 8.51 -4.94
CA VAL A 82 -6.38 8.18 -3.53
C VAL A 82 -5.25 7.32 -2.98
N LEU A 83 -4.90 6.23 -3.69
CA LEU A 83 -3.79 5.36 -3.30
C LEU A 83 -2.46 6.10 -3.30
N ARG A 84 -2.22 6.99 -4.27
CA ARG A 84 -1.02 7.81 -4.34
C ARG A 84 -0.86 8.67 -3.09
N GLU A 85 -1.93 9.36 -2.68
CA GLU A 85 -1.90 10.20 -1.49
C GLU A 85 -1.68 9.37 -0.22
N MET A 86 -2.42 8.27 -0.06
CA MET A 86 -2.27 7.38 1.09
C MET A 86 -0.85 6.79 1.19
N LEU A 87 -0.26 6.38 0.07
CA LEU A 87 1.11 5.88 0.03
C LEU A 87 2.12 6.97 0.39
N HIS A 88 1.89 8.20 -0.05
CA HIS A 88 2.74 9.33 0.32
C HIS A 88 2.71 9.56 1.83
N GLN A 89 1.52 9.63 2.43
CA GLN A 89 1.36 9.78 3.88
C GLN A 89 2.02 8.61 4.63
N ARG A 90 1.79 7.37 4.19
CA ARG A 90 2.42 6.19 4.79
C ARG A 90 3.95 6.25 4.74
N ALA A 91 4.52 6.76 3.65
CA ALA A 91 5.97 6.93 3.54
C ALA A 91 6.51 7.97 4.53
N LEU A 92 5.78 9.07 4.75
CA LEU A 92 6.13 10.09 5.75
C LEU A 92 6.09 9.50 7.17
N ASP A 93 5.03 8.74 7.49
CA ASP A 93 4.89 8.07 8.79
C ASP A 93 6.05 7.10 9.04
N LEU A 94 6.36 6.25 8.07
CA LEU A 94 7.47 5.29 8.17
C LEU A 94 8.83 5.98 8.34
N ALA A 95 9.05 7.09 7.63
CA ALA A 95 10.27 7.88 7.80
C ALA A 95 10.35 8.49 9.21
N SER A 96 9.23 8.91 9.79
CA SER A 96 9.17 9.39 11.17
C SER A 96 9.49 8.29 12.18
N GLN A 97 8.85 7.12 12.04
CA GLN A 97 9.09 5.96 12.90
C GLN A 97 10.54 5.48 12.82
N SER A 98 11.15 5.50 11.63
CA SER A 98 12.55 5.15 11.45
C SER A 98 13.50 6.09 12.22
N ARG A 99 13.27 7.41 12.16
CA ARG A 99 14.06 8.39 12.91
C ARG A 99 13.92 8.19 14.41
N GLU A 100 12.71 7.94 14.90
CA GLU A 100 12.45 7.70 16.31
C GLU A 100 13.16 6.42 16.81
N ALA A 101 13.09 5.33 16.04
CA ALA A 101 13.77 4.10 16.37
C ALA A 101 15.30 4.27 16.43
N GLN A 102 15.88 5.02 15.50
CA GLN A 102 17.32 5.32 15.52
C GLN A 102 17.74 6.14 16.74
N ARG A 103 16.92 7.13 17.13
CA ARG A 103 17.16 7.92 18.35
C ARG A 103 17.17 7.00 19.58
N LEU A 104 16.11 6.19 19.74
CA LEU A 104 15.99 5.27 20.87
C LEU A 104 17.14 4.25 20.92
N TYR A 105 17.58 3.73 19.77
CA TYR A 105 18.75 2.85 19.69
C TYR A 105 20.01 3.53 20.24
N GLY A 106 20.25 4.79 19.86
CA GLY A 106 21.38 5.58 20.37
C GLY A 106 21.28 5.82 21.88
N ASP A 107 20.11 6.25 22.36
CA ASP A 107 19.86 6.51 23.78
C ASP A 107 20.11 5.26 24.64
N ILE A 108 19.60 4.10 24.19
CA ILE A 108 19.83 2.81 24.86
C ILE A 108 21.32 2.48 24.90
N GLY A 109 22.06 2.69 23.80
CA GLY A 109 23.50 2.46 23.76
C GLY A 109 24.29 3.27 24.79
N VAL A 110 23.94 4.55 24.95
CA VAL A 110 24.56 5.43 25.96
C VAL A 110 24.27 4.92 27.38
N LEU A 111 23.01 4.59 27.67
CA LEU A 111 22.61 4.10 28.99
C LEU A 111 23.33 2.79 29.37
N LEU A 112 23.46 1.87 28.41
CA LEU A 112 24.20 0.62 28.62
C LEU A 112 25.69 0.89 28.92
N HIS A 113 26.33 1.77 28.16
CA HIS A 113 27.72 2.15 28.40
C HIS A 113 27.94 2.81 29.78
N GLU A 114 27.03 3.67 30.20
CA GLU A 114 27.09 4.29 31.53
C GLU A 114 26.88 3.29 32.67
N ALA A 115 26.02 2.30 32.48
CA ALA A 115 25.79 1.24 33.46
C ALA A 115 27.02 0.35 33.63
N GLU A 116 27.75 0.06 32.54
CA GLU A 116 29.00 -0.70 32.58
C GLU A 116 30.12 0.06 33.31
N ARG A 117 30.25 1.38 33.09
CA ARG A 117 31.30 2.19 33.77
C ARG A 117 31.11 2.35 35.28
N LYS A 118 29.90 2.12 35.79
CA LYS A 118 29.56 2.24 37.22
C LYS A 118 29.70 0.92 37.99
N ARG A 119 30.00 -0.18 37.30
CA ARG A 119 30.30 -1.49 37.90
C ARG A 119 31.80 -1.64 38.10
#